data_AF-A0A2P5MZY5-F1
#
_entry.id   AF-A0A2P5MZY5-F1
#
_cell.length_a   1.000
_cell.length_b   1.000
_cell.length_c   1.000
_cell.angle_alpha   90.00
_cell.angle_beta   90.00
_cell.angle_gamma   90.00
#
_symmetry.space_group_name_H-M   'P 1'
#
loop_
_entity.id
_entity.type
_entity.pdbx_description
1 polymer ?
#
loop_
_entity_poly.entity_id
_entity_poly.type
_entity_poly.pdbx_seq_one_letter_code
_entity_poly.pdbx_strand_id
1 'polypeptide(L)'
;MDTRPKIDPSRIKSFIRRQGRATAGQRLALENHEHAFCLPPAAPFDAEQVFGRKAPLIVEIGFGNGACLARMAEARPDLNYLGIEVHRPGVGHLLMLLGQRGIGNVRIFNHDAIEMVERHIADHSIAGLHLFFPDPWHKRRHHKRRIVRPGFVELLNAKLMP
;
A
#
# COMPACT_ATOMS: atom_id res chain seq x y z
N MET A 1 25.27 10.07 20.60
CA MET A 1 25.52 8.74 20.03
C MET A 1 24.17 8.17 19.61
N ASP A 2 23.79 8.35 18.35
CA ASP A 2 22.52 7.85 17.79
C ASP A 2 22.84 6.58 17.00
N THR A 3 22.61 5.42 17.62
CA THR A 3 22.83 4.09 17.03
C THR A 3 21.49 3.46 16.65
N ARG A 4 20.65 4.17 15.91
CA ARG A 4 19.54 3.55 15.18
C ARG A 4 20.08 2.86 13.93
N PRO A 5 19.82 1.56 13.72
CA PRO A 5 20.26 0.89 12.51
C PRO A 5 19.52 1.48 11.31
N LYS A 6 20.21 2.32 10.52
CA LYS A 6 19.75 2.72 9.20
C LYS A 6 19.73 1.47 8.32
N ILE A 7 18.55 1.00 7.96
CA ILE A 7 18.39 -0.10 7.03
C ILE A 7 18.94 0.35 5.67
N ASP A 8 19.97 -0.34 5.18
CA ASP A 8 20.59 -0.10 3.88
C ASP A 8 19.55 -0.20 2.74
N PRO A 9 19.38 0.82 1.89
CA PRO A 9 18.44 0.80 0.76
C PRO A 9 18.76 -0.23 -0.34
N SER A 10 19.90 -0.94 -0.27
CA SER A 10 20.22 -2.08 -1.16
C SER A 10 19.46 -3.39 -0.80
N ARG A 11 18.60 -3.37 0.22
CA ARG A 11 18.17 -4.53 1.00
C ARG A 11 16.70 -4.89 0.74
N ILE A 12 16.49 -6.01 0.04
CA ILE A 12 15.21 -6.75 -0.14
C ILE A 12 14.08 -5.90 -0.76
N LYS A 13 13.87 -6.05 -2.07
CA LYS A 13 12.61 -5.64 -2.71
C LYS A 13 11.47 -6.46 -2.12
N SER A 14 10.35 -5.82 -1.75
CA SER A 14 9.15 -6.51 -1.25
C SER A 14 8.53 -7.47 -2.28
N PHE A 15 8.95 -7.37 -3.55
CA PHE A 15 8.40 -8.13 -4.66
C PHE A 15 9.41 -8.33 -5.80
N ILE A 16 9.03 -9.18 -6.76
CA ILE A 16 9.68 -9.29 -8.07
C ILE A 16 8.69 -8.85 -9.15
N ARG A 17 9.05 -7.84 -9.98
CA ARG A 17 8.24 -7.39 -11.12
C ARG A 17 8.06 -8.52 -12.14
N ARG A 18 6.86 -9.08 -12.25
CA ARG A 18 6.40 -9.74 -13.47
C ARG A 18 5.42 -8.80 -14.16
N GLN A 19 5.82 -8.20 -15.27
CA GLN A 19 4.92 -7.36 -16.06
C GLN A 19 3.92 -8.26 -16.80
N GLY A 20 2.77 -8.51 -16.17
CA GLY A 20 1.57 -8.89 -16.89
C GLY A 20 1.04 -7.70 -17.69
N ARG A 21 0.48 -7.92 -18.88
CA ARG A 21 -0.15 -6.86 -19.67
C ARG A 21 -1.48 -6.49 -19.02
N ALA A 22 -1.68 -5.20 -18.73
CA ALA A 22 -2.98 -4.69 -18.28
C ALA A 22 -4.04 -4.89 -19.36
N THR A 23 -5.28 -5.19 -18.98
CA THR A 23 -6.43 -5.23 -19.91
C THR A 23 -6.78 -3.82 -20.41
N ALA A 24 -7.60 -3.71 -21.47
CA ALA A 24 -8.04 -2.41 -21.96
C ALA A 24 -8.76 -1.57 -20.88
N GLY A 25 -9.66 -2.21 -20.12
CA GLY A 25 -10.37 -1.55 -19.02
C GLY A 25 -9.45 -1.07 -17.90
N GLN A 26 -8.43 -1.85 -17.54
CA GLN A 26 -7.44 -1.46 -16.52
C GLN A 26 -6.58 -0.28 -16.97
N ARG A 27 -6.20 -0.22 -18.27
CA ARG A 27 -5.47 0.93 -18.82
C ARG A 27 -6.32 2.19 -18.80
N LEU A 28 -7.56 2.10 -19.26
CA LEU A 28 -8.50 3.21 -19.25
C LEU A 28 -8.76 3.73 -17.81
N ALA A 29 -8.88 2.82 -16.84
CA ALA A 29 -9.04 3.20 -15.44
C ALA A 29 -7.80 3.92 -14.88
N LEU A 30 -6.58 3.48 -15.24
CA LEU A 30 -5.36 4.21 -14.90
C LEU A 30 -5.39 5.61 -15.50
N GLU A 31 -5.66 5.73 -16.81
CA GLU A 31 -5.72 7.03 -17.50
C GLU A 31 -6.74 7.99 -16.87
N ASN A 32 -7.93 7.50 -16.51
CA ASN A 32 -9.03 8.35 -16.03
C ASN A 32 -8.98 8.64 -14.53
N HIS A 33 -8.39 7.76 -13.71
CA HIS A 33 -8.53 7.82 -12.26
C HIS A 33 -7.20 7.88 -11.50
N GLU A 34 -6.04 7.64 -12.14
CA GLU A 34 -4.74 7.67 -11.46
C GLU A 34 -4.51 9.03 -10.77
N HIS A 35 -4.86 10.15 -11.41
CA HIS A 35 -4.71 11.49 -10.82
C HIS A 35 -5.54 11.74 -9.55
N ALA A 36 -6.68 11.07 -9.40
CA ALA A 36 -7.57 11.27 -8.26
C ALA A 36 -7.21 10.39 -7.06
N PHE A 37 -6.65 9.20 -7.32
CA PHE A 37 -6.46 8.17 -6.29
C PHE A 37 -5.00 7.83 -6.01
N CYS A 38 -4.11 7.95 -7.00
CA CYS A 38 -2.71 7.58 -6.83
C CYS A 38 -1.88 8.77 -6.35
N LEU A 39 -1.10 8.52 -5.30
CA LEU A 39 -0.24 9.50 -4.67
C LEU A 39 1.17 9.45 -5.28
N PRO A 40 1.82 10.60 -5.49
CA PRO A 40 3.20 10.65 -5.97
C PRO A 40 4.16 10.11 -4.90
N PRO A 41 4.97 9.07 -5.17
CA PRO A 41 5.83 8.42 -4.17
C PRO A 41 6.91 9.30 -3.54
N ALA A 42 7.25 10.43 -4.17
CA ALA A 42 8.27 11.35 -3.70
C ALA A 42 7.71 12.53 -2.88
N ALA A 43 6.40 12.78 -2.92
CA ALA A 43 5.79 13.88 -2.19
C ALA A 43 5.51 13.47 -0.74
N PRO A 44 5.58 14.40 0.23
CA PRO A 44 5.20 14.11 1.61
C PRO A 44 3.74 13.67 1.68
N PHE A 45 3.45 12.78 2.64
CA PHE A 45 2.11 12.27 2.88
C PHE A 45 1.54 12.86 4.18
N ASP A 46 0.37 13.49 4.07
CA ASP A 46 -0.47 13.89 5.19
C ASP A 46 -1.87 13.33 4.94
N ALA A 47 -2.33 12.42 5.81
CA ALA A 47 -3.62 11.76 5.64
C ALA A 47 -4.81 12.73 5.75
N GLU A 48 -4.78 13.69 6.67
CA GLU A 48 -5.90 14.62 6.83
C GLU A 48 -6.04 15.52 5.60
N GLN A 49 -4.92 15.98 5.04
CA GLN A 49 -4.91 16.79 3.82
C GLN A 49 -5.35 15.98 2.59
N VAL A 50 -4.80 14.79 2.41
CA VAL A 50 -5.06 13.94 1.22
C VAL A 50 -6.52 13.46 1.17
N PHE A 51 -7.10 13.13 2.31
CA PHE A 51 -8.49 12.67 2.41
C PHE A 51 -9.48 13.82 2.66
N GLY A 52 -9.00 15.03 2.98
CA GLY A 52 -9.83 16.20 3.29
C GLY A 52 -10.65 16.03 4.58
N ARG A 53 -10.27 15.09 5.45
CA ARG A 53 -10.98 14.75 6.68
C ARG A 53 -10.08 14.04 7.67
N LYS A 54 -10.47 14.08 8.94
CA LYS A 54 -9.87 13.28 10.01
C LYS A 54 -10.66 11.99 10.22
N ALA A 55 -10.03 10.86 9.94
CA ALA A 55 -10.60 9.53 10.14
C ALA A 55 -9.47 8.50 10.37
N PRO A 56 -9.74 7.37 11.06
CA PRO A 56 -8.72 6.35 11.27
C PRO A 56 -8.21 5.81 9.93
N LEU A 57 -6.88 5.69 9.83
CA LEU A 57 -6.20 5.25 8.61
C LEU A 57 -5.82 3.77 8.71
N ILE A 58 -6.29 2.98 7.75
CA ILE A 58 -5.90 1.58 7.54
C ILE A 58 -4.95 1.49 6.36
N VAL A 59 -3.83 0.79 6.51
CA VAL A 59 -2.88 0.55 5.42
C VAL A 59 -2.99 -0.89 4.94
N GLU A 60 -3.14 -1.10 3.63
CA GLU A 60 -3.09 -2.44 3.03
C GLU A 60 -1.86 -2.59 2.14
N ILE A 61 -0.97 -3.52 2.50
CA ILE A 61 0.26 -3.80 1.74
C ILE A 61 0.03 -5.00 0.82
N GLY A 62 0.29 -4.79 -0.47
CA GLY A 62 0.15 -5.83 -1.49
C GLY A 62 -1.31 -6.22 -1.73
N PHE A 63 -2.18 -5.23 -1.97
CA PHE A 63 -3.61 -5.47 -2.17
C PHE A 63 -3.95 -6.29 -3.43
N GLY A 64 -2.96 -6.58 -4.29
CA GLY A 64 -3.13 -7.41 -5.47
C GLY A 64 -4.08 -6.76 -6.48
N ASN A 65 -5.24 -7.38 -6.71
CA ASN A 65 -6.26 -6.81 -7.59
C ASN A 65 -7.17 -5.77 -6.90
N GLY A 66 -7.04 -5.57 -5.59
CA GLY A 66 -7.78 -4.57 -4.82
C GLY A 66 -9.25 -4.89 -4.56
N ALA A 67 -9.74 -6.09 -4.89
CA ALA A 67 -11.15 -6.44 -4.66
C ALA A 67 -11.50 -6.46 -3.15
N CYS A 68 -10.59 -6.95 -2.31
CA CYS A 68 -10.75 -6.92 -0.86
C CYS A 68 -10.80 -5.49 -0.35
N LEU A 69 -9.79 -4.69 -0.72
CA LEU A 69 -9.66 -3.28 -0.37
C LEU A 69 -10.91 -2.47 -0.74
N ALA A 70 -11.38 -2.59 -1.99
CA ALA A 70 -12.59 -1.89 -2.44
C ALA A 70 -13.82 -2.27 -1.61
N ARG A 71 -14.02 -3.57 -1.33
CA ARG A 71 -15.14 -4.04 -0.51
C ARG A 71 -15.06 -3.53 0.93
N MET A 72 -13.88 -3.51 1.54
CA MET A 72 -13.70 -2.97 2.89
C MET A 72 -13.98 -1.46 2.93
N ALA A 73 -13.44 -0.72 1.97
CA ALA A 73 -13.62 0.72 1.87
C ALA A 73 -15.09 1.12 1.67
N GLU A 74 -15.81 0.38 0.83
CA GLU A 74 -17.25 0.53 0.60
C GLU A 74 -18.07 0.23 1.86
N ALA A 75 -17.71 -0.81 2.62
CA ALA A 75 -18.41 -1.21 3.83
C ALA A 75 -18.13 -0.27 5.03
N ARG A 76 -17.00 0.45 5.02
CA ARG A 76 -16.55 1.32 6.11
C ARG A 76 -16.17 2.70 5.60
N PRO A 77 -17.15 3.50 5.14
CA PRO A 77 -16.91 4.85 4.66
C PRO A 77 -16.38 5.78 5.76
N ASP A 78 -16.53 5.41 7.03
CA ASP A 78 -15.97 6.11 8.20
C ASP A 78 -14.44 5.99 8.31
N LEU A 79 -13.82 5.03 7.62
CA LEU A 79 -12.38 4.80 7.64
C LEU A 79 -11.70 5.32 6.38
N ASN A 80 -10.43 5.71 6.50
CA ASN A 80 -9.55 5.99 5.35
C ASN A 80 -8.69 4.76 5.06
N TYR A 81 -8.45 4.48 3.78
CA TYR A 81 -7.63 3.37 3.34
C TYR A 81 -6.48 3.82 2.44
N LEU A 82 -5.26 3.40 2.78
CA LEU A 82 -4.08 3.57 1.95
C LEU A 82 -3.62 2.20 1.42
N GLY A 83 -3.82 1.95 0.14
CA GLY A 83 -3.31 0.76 -0.53
C GLY A 83 -1.88 0.98 -1.05
N ILE A 84 -1.00 0.01 -0.86
CA ILE A 84 0.35 0.02 -1.42
C ILE A 84 0.54 -1.21 -2.30
N GLU A 85 0.72 -1.00 -3.60
CA GLU A 85 0.84 -2.09 -4.58
C GLU A 85 1.79 -1.71 -5.70
N VAL A 86 2.60 -2.66 -6.12
CA VAL A 86 3.69 -2.50 -7.08
C VAL A 86 3.31 -3.01 -8.48
N HIS A 87 2.28 -3.85 -8.54
CA HIS A 87 1.74 -4.42 -9.75
C HIS A 87 0.69 -3.48 -10.36
N ARG A 88 1.14 -2.66 -11.32
CA ARG A 88 0.31 -1.66 -12.03
C ARG A 88 -1.02 -2.18 -12.60
N PRO A 89 -1.13 -3.40 -13.17
CA PRO A 89 -2.44 -3.94 -13.56
C PRO A 89 -3.42 -4.13 -12.40
N GLY A 90 -2.93 -4.50 -11.22
CA GLY A 90 -3.72 -4.61 -10.00
C GLY A 90 -4.24 -3.25 -9.53
N VAL A 91 -3.39 -2.22 -9.60
CA VAL A 91 -3.78 -0.83 -9.37
C VAL A 91 -4.89 -0.41 -10.35
N GLY A 92 -4.75 -0.69 -11.64
CA GLY A 92 -5.79 -0.37 -12.62
C GLY A 92 -7.11 -1.08 -12.35
N HIS A 93 -7.09 -2.32 -11.86
CA HIS A 93 -8.31 -3.02 -11.46
C HIS A 93 -8.97 -2.37 -10.24
N LEU A 94 -8.20 -2.00 -9.21
CA LEU A 94 -8.71 -1.26 -8.07
C LEU A 94 -9.36 0.06 -8.49
N LEU A 95 -8.66 0.87 -9.31
CA LEU A 95 -9.20 2.15 -9.80
C LEU A 95 -10.53 1.98 -10.54
N MET A 96 -10.67 0.93 -11.34
CA MET A 96 -11.92 0.59 -12.01
C MET A 96 -13.05 0.32 -11.00
N LEU A 97 -12.77 -0.45 -9.94
CA LEU A 97 -13.75 -0.73 -8.88
C LEU A 97 -14.12 0.54 -8.11
N LEU A 98 -13.15 1.39 -7.78
CA LEU A 98 -13.38 2.64 -7.07
C LEU A 98 -14.28 3.58 -7.89
N GLY A 99 -14.00 3.74 -9.18
CA GLY A 99 -14.80 4.54 -10.09
C GLY A 99 -16.22 3.99 -10.29
N GLN A 100 -16.36 2.68 -10.52
CA GLN A 100 -17.67 2.04 -10.73
C GLN A 100 -18.57 2.08 -9.49
N ARG A 101 -18.00 2.03 -8.30
CA ARG A 101 -18.74 1.97 -7.02
C ARG A 101 -18.81 3.30 -6.28
N GLY A 102 -18.17 4.35 -6.80
CA GLY A 102 -18.15 5.66 -6.16
C GLY A 102 -17.40 5.70 -4.82
N ILE A 103 -16.36 4.88 -4.66
CA ILE A 103 -15.61 4.78 -3.40
C ILE A 103 -14.56 5.89 -3.34
N GLY A 104 -14.70 6.83 -2.40
CA GLY A 104 -13.83 8.01 -2.27
C GLY A 104 -12.77 7.95 -1.17
N ASN A 105 -12.88 6.99 -0.24
CA ASN A 105 -12.04 6.86 0.96
C ASN A 105 -10.81 5.97 0.77
N VAL A 106 -10.31 5.82 -0.46
CA VAL A 106 -9.10 5.06 -0.80
C VAL A 106 -8.07 5.96 -1.46
N ARG A 107 -6.79 5.76 -1.14
CA ARG A 107 -5.64 6.31 -1.87
C ARG A 107 -4.59 5.24 -2.08
N ILE A 108 -3.73 5.42 -3.08
CA ILE A 108 -2.82 4.36 -3.54
C ILE A 108 -1.40 4.89 -3.69
N PHE A 109 -0.42 4.20 -3.11
CA PHE A 109 0.97 4.30 -3.57
C PHE A 109 1.29 3.15 -4.52
N ASN A 110 1.69 3.48 -5.74
CA ASN A 110 2.22 2.49 -6.69
C ASN A 110 3.74 2.36 -6.56
N HIS A 111 4.20 1.82 -5.43
CA HIS A 111 5.63 1.73 -5.10
C HIS A 111 5.93 0.60 -4.11
N ASP A 112 7.22 0.32 -3.87
CA ASP A 112 7.66 -0.63 -2.85
C ASP A 112 7.11 -0.28 -1.46
N ALA A 113 6.50 -1.27 -0.81
CA ALA A 113 5.79 -1.05 0.44
C ALA A 113 6.68 -0.68 1.62
N ILE A 114 7.88 -1.26 1.71
CA ILE A 114 8.80 -0.96 2.81
C ILE A 114 9.24 0.51 2.70
N GLU A 115 9.62 0.93 1.50
CA GLU A 115 10.03 2.31 1.24
C GLU A 115 8.92 3.33 1.54
N MET A 116 7.68 3.03 1.15
CA MET A 116 6.56 3.93 1.43
C MET A 116 6.24 4.00 2.93
N VAL A 117 6.25 2.88 3.64
CA VAL A 117 5.99 2.87 5.09
C VAL A 117 7.10 3.61 5.86
N GLU A 118 8.36 3.40 5.50
CA GLU A 118 9.49 4.05 6.17
C GLU A 118 9.50 5.57 5.95
N ARG A 119 9.17 6.04 4.74
CA ARG A 119 9.28 7.45 4.38
C ARG A 119 8.05 8.28 4.71
N HIS A 120 6.86 7.72 4.54
CA HIS A 120 5.62 8.50 4.50
C HIS A 120 4.71 8.28 5.69
N ILE A 121 4.81 7.13 6.36
CA ILE A 121 3.91 6.83 7.48
C ILE A 121 4.57 7.29 8.76
N ALA A 122 3.95 8.28 9.42
CA ALA A 122 4.40 8.75 10.72
C ALA A 122 4.21 7.67 11.79
N ASP A 123 5.03 7.73 12.85
CA ASP A 123 4.87 6.83 13.98
C ASP A 123 3.51 7.07 14.66
N HIS A 124 2.89 6.00 15.18
CA HIS A 124 1.58 6.04 15.84
C HIS A 124 0.45 6.72 15.05
N SER A 125 0.47 6.63 13.72
CA SER A 125 -0.47 7.34 12.84
C SER A 125 -1.51 6.45 12.16
N ILE A 126 -1.32 5.12 12.16
CA ILE A 126 -2.25 4.19 11.52
C ILE A 126 -3.02 3.38 12.56
N ALA A 127 -4.32 3.22 12.32
CA ALA A 127 -5.22 2.48 13.19
C ALA A 127 -5.18 0.97 12.93
N GLY A 128 -4.64 0.55 11.78
CA GLY A 128 -4.52 -0.86 11.44
C GLY A 128 -3.73 -1.10 10.17
N LEU A 129 -3.26 -2.33 10.02
CA LEU A 129 -2.54 -2.79 8.85
C LEU A 129 -3.05 -4.14 8.37
N HIS A 130 -3.27 -4.24 7.07
CA HIS A 130 -3.62 -5.47 6.38
C HIS A 130 -2.46 -5.95 5.52
N LEU A 131 -2.11 -7.22 5.69
CA LEU A 131 -1.15 -7.93 4.86
C LEU A 131 -1.72 -9.30 4.54
N PHE A 132 -2.45 -9.40 3.43
CA PHE A 132 -3.13 -10.63 3.03
C PHE A 132 -2.30 -11.39 2.01
N PHE A 133 -2.09 -12.68 2.27
CA PHE A 133 -1.44 -13.63 1.35
C PHE A 133 -0.11 -13.12 0.73
N PRO A 134 0.85 -12.59 1.52
CA PRO A 134 2.13 -12.18 0.97
C PRO A 134 2.86 -13.38 0.35
N ASP A 135 3.72 -13.12 -0.65
CA ASP A 135 4.45 -14.18 -1.36
C ASP A 135 5.11 -15.17 -0.38
N PRO A 136 4.73 -16.46 -0.41
CA PRO A 136 5.12 -17.41 0.65
C PRO A 136 6.57 -17.90 0.50
N TRP A 137 7.16 -17.78 -0.70
CA TRP A 137 8.54 -18.14 -1.02
C TRP A 137 8.97 -19.55 -0.53
N HIS A 138 8.24 -20.61 -0.93
CA HIS A 138 8.40 -21.99 -0.43
C HIS A 138 9.83 -22.59 -0.49
N LYS A 139 10.71 -22.10 -1.37
CA LYS A 139 12.07 -22.65 -1.51
C LYS A 139 12.98 -22.07 -0.43
N ARG A 140 13.74 -22.90 0.30
CA ARG A 140 14.68 -22.47 1.38
C ARG A 140 15.56 -21.27 0.98
N ARG A 141 16.14 -21.30 -0.22
CA ARG A 141 16.97 -20.20 -0.77
C ARG A 141 16.24 -18.86 -0.94
N HIS A 142 14.91 -18.86 -0.97
CA HIS A 142 14.06 -17.68 -1.12
C HIS A 142 13.48 -17.18 0.20
N HIS A 143 13.73 -17.83 1.35
CA HIS A 143 13.23 -17.36 2.64
C HIS A 143 13.66 -15.91 2.93
N LYS A 144 14.82 -15.51 2.40
CA LYS A 144 15.36 -14.13 2.43
C LYS A 144 14.45 -13.07 1.78
N ARG A 145 13.43 -13.47 1.00
CA ARG A 145 12.50 -12.60 0.27
C ARG A 145 11.13 -12.45 0.95
N ARG A 146 10.82 -13.23 1.99
CA ARG A 146 9.59 -13.06 2.76
C ARG A 146 9.58 -11.69 3.43
N ILE A 147 8.51 -10.94 3.27
CA ILE A 147 8.36 -9.60 3.84
C ILE A 147 8.24 -9.64 5.36
N VAL A 148 7.50 -10.62 5.91
CA VAL A 148 7.32 -10.79 7.35
C VAL A 148 8.62 -11.27 7.99
N ARG A 149 9.28 -10.33 8.66
CA ARG A 149 10.58 -10.46 9.32
C ARG A 149 10.59 -9.58 10.57
N PRO A 150 11.46 -9.85 11.57
CA PRO A 150 11.56 -9.02 12.77
C PRO A 150 11.64 -7.52 12.48
N GLY A 151 12.58 -7.08 11.64
CA GLY A 151 12.72 -5.65 11.32
C GLY A 151 11.51 -5.03 10.60
N PHE A 152 10.76 -5.81 9.82
CA PHE A 152 9.51 -5.32 9.23
C PHE A 152 8.41 -5.21 10.29
N VAL A 153 8.29 -6.18 11.18
CA VAL A 153 7.32 -6.14 12.29
C VAL A 153 7.63 -4.98 13.24
N GLU A 154 8.91 -4.75 13.56
CA GLU A 154 9.37 -3.61 14.37
C GLU A 154 8.99 -2.27 13.70
N LEU A 155 9.24 -2.14 12.39
CA LEU A 155 8.82 -0.97 11.62
C LEU A 155 7.31 -0.76 11.74
N LEU A 156 6.49 -1.79 11.53
CA LEU A 156 5.04 -1.67 11.60
C LEU A 156 4.54 -1.34 13.00
N ASN A 157 5.15 -1.92 14.04
CA ASN A 157 4.80 -1.65 15.41
C ASN A 157 5.01 -0.17 15.79
N ALA A 158 6.05 0.47 15.24
CA ALA A 158 6.26 1.90 15.43
C ALA A 158 5.18 2.77 14.75
N LYS A 159 4.54 2.27 13.68
CA LYS A 159 3.51 3.02 12.93
C LYS A 159 2.12 2.90 13.54
N LEU A 160 1.82 1.80 14.21
CA LEU A 160 0.51 1.54 14.80
C LEU A 160 0.24 2.44 16.01
N MET A 161 -1.01 2.89 16.12
CA MET A 161 -1.51 3.51 17.34
C MET A 161 -1.44 2.52 18.53
N PRO A 162 -1.12 2.98 19.75
CA PRO A 162 -1.07 2.14 20.95
C PRO A 162 -2.39 1.44 21.30
#